data_AF-A0A349JXV5-F1
#
_entry.id   AF-A0A349JXV5-F1
#
_cell.length_a   1.000
_cell.length_b   1.000
_cell.length_c   1.000
_cell.angle_alpha   90.00
_cell.angle_beta   90.00
_cell.angle_gamma   90.00
#
_symmetry.space_group_name_H-M   'P 1'
#
loop_
_entity.id
_entity.type
_entity.pdbx_description
1 polymer ?
#
loop_
_entity_poly.entity_id
_entity_poly.type
_entity_poly.pdbx_seq_one_letter_code
_entity_poly.pdbx_strand_id
1 'polypeptide(L)'
;MKIVVAYSGGLDTSVLLTWLKETYSADVIAFCADVGQGDELDGLEEKALNTGASKCFIGDMREEFARDFIFPMFQANALYEGRYLLGTSIARPCIAKGMLEIALQEGADAIAHGA
;
A
#
# COMPACT_ATOMS: atom_id res chain seq x y z
N MET A 1 -6.11 16.26 -10.98
CA MET A 1 -5.26 15.06 -10.97
C MET A 1 -5.56 14.31 -9.69
N LYS A 2 -5.76 13.00 -9.77
CA LYS A 2 -5.99 12.14 -8.60
C LYS A 2 -4.87 11.12 -8.47
N ILE A 3 -4.34 10.96 -7.25
CA ILE A 3 -3.19 10.10 -6.97
C ILE A 3 -3.54 9.13 -5.86
N VAL A 4 -3.34 7.83 -6.07
CA VAL A 4 -3.40 6.83 -4.99
C VAL A 4 -2.00 6.63 -4.41
N VAL A 5 -1.83 6.92 -3.11
CA VAL A 5 -0.54 6.77 -2.42
C VAL A 5 -0.55 5.57 -1.49
N ALA A 6 0.50 4.75 -1.54
CA ALA A 6 0.74 3.70 -0.55
C ALA A 6 1.00 4.36 0.80
N TYR A 7 0.13 4.15 1.77
CA TYR A 7 0.13 4.84 3.05
C TYR A 7 0.19 3.85 4.21
N SER A 8 1.30 3.86 4.95
CA SER A 8 1.47 3.03 6.16
C SER A 8 1.14 3.79 7.45
N GLY A 9 0.90 5.11 7.36
CA GLY A 9 0.76 5.96 8.54
C GLY A 9 2.06 6.29 9.23
N GLY A 10 3.21 5.83 8.70
CA GLY A 10 4.53 6.28 9.15
C GLY A 10 4.81 7.73 8.75
N LEU A 11 5.80 8.35 9.43
CA LEU A 11 6.23 9.73 9.19
C LEU A 11 6.45 10.01 7.70
N ASP A 12 7.22 9.15 7.02
CA ASP A 12 7.60 9.37 5.62
C ASP A 12 6.37 9.36 4.69
N THR A 13 5.43 8.44 4.90
CA THR A 13 4.19 8.40 4.09
C THR A 13 3.24 9.55 4.41
N SER A 14 3.25 10.08 5.65
CA SER A 14 2.49 11.29 6.00
C SER A 14 3.08 12.53 5.34
N VAL A 15 4.42 12.67 5.32
CA VAL A 15 5.09 13.74 4.59
C VAL A 15 4.84 13.63 3.09
N LEU A 16 4.95 12.42 2.52
CA LEU A 16 4.71 12.17 1.10
C LEU A 16 3.29 12.56 0.68
N LEU A 17 2.28 12.21 1.49
CA LEU A 17 0.89 12.56 1.23
C LEU A 17 0.73 14.08 1.09
N THR A 18 1.22 14.84 2.08
CA THR A 18 1.17 16.31 2.06
C THR A 18 1.94 16.87 0.88
N TRP A 19 3.15 16.34 0.63
CA TRP A 19 4.00 16.78 -0.47
C TRP A 19 3.35 16.56 -1.84
N LEU A 20 2.69 15.42 -2.08
CA LEU A 20 1.97 15.13 -3.31
C LEU A 20 0.81 16.11 -3.52
N LYS A 21 0.05 16.37 -2.46
CA LYS A 21 -1.07 17.30 -2.47
C LYS A 21 -0.61 18.72 -2.82
N GLU A 22 0.45 19.21 -2.19
CA GLU A 22 0.98 20.56 -2.41
C GLU A 22 1.67 20.71 -3.77
N THR A 23 2.55 19.76 -4.12
CA THR A 23 3.39 19.84 -5.33
C THR A 23 2.57 19.69 -6.60
N TYR A 24 1.57 18.81 -6.60
CA TYR A 24 0.75 18.52 -7.78
C TYR A 24 -0.65 19.14 -7.73
N SER A 25 -1.00 19.85 -6.65
CA SER A 25 -2.39 20.29 -6.39
C SER A 25 -3.38 19.12 -6.58
N ALA A 26 -2.97 17.93 -6.12
CA ALA A 26 -3.63 16.68 -6.42
C ALA A 26 -4.67 16.30 -5.36
N ASP A 27 -5.71 15.61 -5.82
CA ASP A 27 -6.64 14.87 -4.96
C ASP A 27 -5.97 13.54 -4.56
N VAL A 28 -5.49 13.45 -3.32
CA VAL A 28 -4.69 12.31 -2.85
C VAL A 28 -5.57 11.32 -2.09
N ILE A 29 -5.60 10.08 -2.55
CA ILE A 29 -6.28 8.94 -1.91
C ILE A 29 -5.23 8.08 -1.23
N ALA A 30 -5.37 7.86 0.07
CA ALA A 30 -4.50 6.96 0.81
C ALA A 30 -4.98 5.51 0.65
N PHE A 31 -4.07 4.60 0.35
CA PHE A 31 -4.33 3.16 0.33
C PHE A 31 -3.38 2.44 1.28
N CYS A 32 -3.94 1.61 2.16
CA CYS A 32 -3.22 0.65 2.97
C CYS A 32 -3.73 -0.76 2.67
N ALA A 33 -2.82 -1.71 2.51
CA ALA A 33 -3.16 -3.12 2.34
C ALA A 33 -2.82 -3.86 3.63
N ASP A 34 -3.81 -4.46 4.29
CA ASP A 34 -3.58 -5.43 5.36
C ASP A 34 -3.01 -6.71 4.77
N VAL A 35 -1.71 -6.92 4.98
CA VAL A 35 -0.99 -8.14 4.63
C VAL A 35 -0.46 -8.86 5.88
N GLY A 36 -1.05 -8.55 7.04
CA GLY A 36 -0.75 -9.20 8.32
C GLY A 36 0.02 -8.35 9.33
N GLN A 37 0.11 -7.04 9.16
CA GLN A 37 0.79 -6.14 10.10
C GLN A 37 0.05 -5.91 11.43
N GLY A 38 -1.22 -6.33 11.56
CA GLY A 38 -1.95 -6.30 12.83
C GLY A 38 -2.31 -4.88 13.30
N ASP A 39 -2.02 -4.57 14.56
CA ASP A 39 -2.42 -3.33 15.26
C ASP A 39 -1.88 -2.04 14.61
N GLU A 40 -0.95 -2.14 13.66
CA GLU A 40 -0.45 -0.99 12.87
C GLU A 40 -1.55 -0.29 12.04
N LEU A 41 -2.71 -0.93 11.84
CA LEU A 41 -3.85 -0.37 11.10
C LEU A 41 -4.80 0.47 11.98
N ASP A 42 -4.65 0.41 13.31
CA ASP A 42 -5.56 1.10 14.22
C ASP A 42 -5.46 2.62 14.09
N GLY A 43 -6.61 3.27 13.86
CA GLY A 43 -6.68 4.73 13.67
C GLY A 43 -6.04 5.24 12.37
N LEU A 44 -5.63 4.35 11.46
CA LEU A 44 -4.91 4.73 10.25
C LEU A 44 -5.75 5.60 9.30
N GLU A 45 -7.04 5.29 9.17
CA GLU A 45 -7.97 6.09 8.36
C GLU A 45 -8.09 7.51 8.87
N GLU A 46 -8.34 7.69 10.17
CA GLU A 46 -8.41 9.01 10.80
C GLU A 46 -7.11 9.78 10.59
N LYS A 47 -5.96 9.12 10.76
CA LYS A 47 -4.65 9.73 10.52
C LYS A 47 -4.47 10.16 9.07
N ALA A 48 -4.86 9.34 8.10
CA ALA A 48 -4.74 9.67 6.68
C ALA A 48 -5.58 10.89 6.31
N LEU A 49 -6.84 10.93 6.77
CA LEU A 49 -7.75 12.06 6.56
C LEU A 49 -7.24 13.35 7.22
N ASN A 50 -6.76 13.26 8.47
CA ASN A 50 -6.17 14.40 9.19
C ASN A 50 -4.90 14.92 8.52
N THR A 51 -4.11 14.04 7.88
CA THR A 51 -2.93 14.44 7.10
C THR A 51 -3.31 15.15 5.80
N GLY A 52 -4.50 14.87 5.27
CA GLY A 52 -5.07 15.61 4.15
C GLY A 52 -5.49 14.76 2.96
N ALA A 53 -5.58 13.43 3.10
CA ALA A 53 -6.19 12.56 2.09
C ALA A 53 -7.67 12.92 1.92
N SER A 54 -8.19 12.78 0.71
CA SER A 54 -9.62 12.91 0.43
C SER A 54 -10.40 11.63 0.77
N LYS A 55 -9.74 10.48 0.66
CA LYS A 55 -10.25 9.15 1.00
C LYS A 55 -9.12 8.29 1.55
N CYS A 56 -9.46 7.35 2.42
CA CYS A 56 -8.57 6.28 2.85
C CYS A 56 -9.24 4.93 2.57
N PHE A 57 -8.49 4.00 1.99
CA PHE A 57 -8.91 2.63 1.80
C PHE A 57 -7.97 1.71 2.57
N ILE A 58 -8.54 0.81 3.37
CA ILE A 58 -7.83 -0.27 4.03
C ILE A 58 -8.34 -1.58 3.42
N GLY A 59 -7.54 -2.21 2.57
CA GLY A 59 -7.90 -3.46 1.91
C GLY A 59 -7.41 -4.66 2.69
N ASP A 60 -8.30 -5.57 3.09
CA ASP A 60 -7.89 -6.87 3.64
C ASP A 60 -7.35 -7.77 2.52
N MET A 61 -6.03 -7.90 2.46
CA MET A 61 -5.33 -8.67 1.44
C MET A 61 -4.65 -9.91 2.01
N ARG A 62 -4.92 -10.31 3.26
CA ARG A 62 -4.21 -11.40 3.93
C ARG A 62 -4.38 -12.74 3.23
N GLU A 63 -5.63 -13.08 2.91
CA GLU A 63 -5.96 -14.32 2.19
C GLU A 63 -5.39 -14.34 0.77
N GLU A 64 -5.47 -13.21 0.08
CA GLU A 64 -4.90 -13.07 -1.27
C GLU A 64 -3.36 -13.18 -1.22
N PHE A 65 -2.73 -12.48 -0.27
CA PHE A 65 -1.30 -12.52 -0.07
C PHE A 65 -0.80 -13.93 0.22
N ALA A 66 -1.49 -14.66 1.09
CA ALA A 66 -1.18 -16.06 1.39
C ALA A 66 -1.32 -16.96 0.16
N ARG A 67 -2.51 -16.95 -0.46
CA ARG A 67 -2.87 -17.87 -1.53
C ARG A 67 -2.11 -17.61 -2.83
N ASP A 68 -1.97 -16.35 -3.22
CA ASP A 68 -1.54 -15.97 -4.58
C ASP A 68 -0.06 -15.51 -4.62
N PHE A 69 0.58 -15.30 -3.47
CA PHE A 69 1.99 -14.86 -3.40
C PHE A 69 2.86 -15.75 -2.50
N ILE A 70 2.48 -15.95 -1.23
CA ILE A 70 3.25 -16.77 -0.28
C ILE A 70 3.31 -18.22 -0.75
N PHE A 71 2.17 -18.86 -1.02
CA PHE A 71 2.16 -20.28 -1.41
C PHE A 71 2.93 -20.55 -2.71
N PRO A 72 2.77 -19.77 -3.80
CA PRO A 72 3.59 -19.94 -5.00
C PRO A 72 5.09 -19.77 -4.74
N MET A 73 5.49 -18.81 -3.90
CA MET A 73 6.90 -18.62 -3.51
C MET A 73 7.46 -19.86 -2.79
N PHE A 74 6.69 -20.42 -1.84
CA PHE A 74 7.09 -21.63 -1.11
C PHE A 74 7.12 -22.87 -2.02
N GLN A 75 6.16 -23.02 -2.94
CA GLN A 75 6.14 -24.12 -3.91
C GLN A 75 7.39 -24.11 -4.81
N ALA A 76 7.90 -22.92 -5.14
CA ALA A 76 9.14 -22.75 -5.89
C ALA A 76 10.41 -22.97 -5.04
N ASN A 77 10.28 -23.17 -3.73
CA ASN A 77 11.40 -23.15 -2.76
C ASN A 77 12.27 -21.90 -2.93
N ALA A 78 11.64 -20.74 -3.18
CA ALA A 78 12.35 -19.52 -3.50
C ALA A 78 13.17 -19.03 -2.31
N LEU A 79 14.48 -18.88 -2.52
CA LEU A 79 15.43 -18.49 -1.48
C LEU A 79 16.46 -17.54 -2.08
N TYR A 80 16.50 -16.32 -1.58
CA TYR A 80 17.48 -15.34 -2.03
C TYR A 80 18.78 -15.49 -1.26
N GLU A 81 19.89 -15.57 -1.99
CA GLU A 81 21.26 -15.72 -1.44
C GLU A 81 21.38 -16.87 -0.41
N GLY A 82 20.62 -17.96 -0.61
CA GLY A 82 20.69 -19.15 0.24
C GLY A 82 20.13 -18.98 1.66
N ARG A 83 19.49 -17.83 1.99
CA ARG A 83 18.98 -17.57 3.36
C ARG A 83 17.69 -16.77 3.46
N TYR A 84 17.42 -15.86 2.54
CA TYR A 84 16.33 -14.89 2.71
C TYR A 84 15.05 -15.40 2.03
N LEU A 85 13.98 -15.53 2.83
CA LEU A 85 12.67 -16.04 2.42
C LEU A 85 11.74 -14.96 1.83
N LEU A 86 12.31 -13.89 1.24
CA LEU A 86 11.62 -12.98 0.33
C LEU A 86 10.33 -12.30 0.84
N GLY A 87 10.05 -12.31 2.14
CA GLY A 87 8.75 -11.87 2.70
C GLY A 87 8.36 -10.45 2.28
N THR A 88 9.28 -9.49 2.37
CA THR A 88 9.04 -8.12 1.91
C THR A 88 8.90 -8.07 0.39
N SER A 89 9.74 -8.81 -0.34
CA SER A 89 9.78 -8.82 -1.80
C SER A 89 8.44 -9.23 -2.40
N ILE A 90 7.79 -10.27 -1.87
CA ILE A 90 6.51 -10.76 -2.38
C ILE A 90 5.29 -9.95 -1.91
N ALA A 91 5.41 -9.19 -0.81
CA ALA A 91 4.34 -8.30 -0.37
C ALA A 91 4.16 -7.10 -1.32
N ARG A 92 5.25 -6.59 -1.93
CA ARG A 92 5.17 -5.38 -2.79
C ARG A 92 4.27 -5.58 -4.02
N PRO A 93 4.35 -6.68 -4.79
CA PRO A 93 3.41 -6.96 -5.87
C PRO A 93 1.95 -7.03 -5.42
N CYS A 94 1.67 -7.62 -4.25
CA CYS A 94 0.33 -7.69 -3.67
C CYS A 94 -0.22 -6.28 -3.37
N ILE A 95 0.57 -5.45 -2.66
CA ILE A 95 0.20 -4.07 -2.36
C ILE A 95 -0.02 -3.25 -3.64
N ALA A 96 0.87 -3.36 -4.62
CA ALA A 96 0.76 -2.64 -5.89
C ALA A 96 -0.50 -3.03 -6.66
N LYS A 97 -0.88 -4.32 -6.66
CA LYS A 97 -2.14 -4.79 -7.24
C LYS A 97 -3.35 -4.11 -6.59
N GLY A 98 -3.42 -4.10 -5.25
CA GLY A 98 -4.49 -3.41 -4.53
C GLY A 98 -4.55 -1.91 -4.82
N MET A 99 -3.39 -1.24 -4.91
CA MET A 99 -3.32 0.17 -5.32
C MET A 99 -3.88 0.42 -6.72
N LEU A 100 -3.55 -0.45 -7.68
CA LEU A 100 -4.05 -0.39 -9.06
C LEU A 100 -5.56 -0.58 -9.12
N GLU A 101 -6.12 -1.50 -8.33
CA GLU A 101 -7.57 -1.71 -8.24
C GLU A 101 -8.28 -0.45 -7.74
N ILE A 102 -7.77 0.17 -6.66
CA ILE A 102 -8.33 1.43 -6.14
C ILE A 102 -8.14 2.57 -7.16
N ALA A 103 -6.98 2.65 -7.81
CA ALA A 103 -6.75 3.67 -8.83
C ALA A 103 -7.74 3.56 -9.99
N LEU A 104 -8.01 2.35 -10.48
CA LEU A 104 -9.00 2.12 -11.54
C LEU A 104 -10.42 2.42 -11.06
N GLN A 105 -10.79 1.97 -9.87
CA GLN A 105 -12.11 2.22 -9.27
C GLN A 105 -12.38 3.73 -9.10
N GLU A 106 -11.38 4.48 -8.68
CA GLU A 106 -11.49 5.91 -8.39
C GLU A 106 -11.19 6.80 -9.60
N GLY A 107 -10.78 6.23 -10.73
CA GLY A 107 -10.34 6.97 -11.90
C GLY A 107 -9.13 7.86 -11.60
N ALA A 108 -8.17 7.34 -10.84
CA ALA A 108 -6.92 8.03 -10.53
C ALA A 108 -5.95 8.03 -11.72
N ASP A 109 -5.24 9.14 -11.88
CA ASP A 109 -4.30 9.35 -12.98
C ASP A 109 -2.92 8.71 -12.71
N ALA A 110 -2.58 8.54 -11.43
CA ALA A 110 -1.28 8.05 -11.00
C ALA A 110 -1.34 7.30 -9.66
N ILE A 111 -0.28 6.55 -9.39
CA ILE A 111 0.00 5.96 -8.09
C ILE A 111 1.36 6.44 -7.56
N ALA A 112 1.56 6.45 -6.24
CA ALA A 112 2.80 6.86 -5.59
C ALA A 112 3.16 5.96 -4.39
N HIS A 113 4.44 5.83 -4.06
CA HIS A 113 4.92 5.08 -2.90
C HIS A 113 6.06 5.79 -2.18
N GLY A 114 6.29 5.43 -0.91
CA GLY A 114 7.39 5.95 -0.08
C GLY A 114 8.60 5.02 0.07
N ALA A 115 8.70 3.95 -0.74
CA ALA A 115 9.90 3.12 -0.82
C ALA A 115 11.10 3.85 -1.44
#